data_AF-V9ICL8-F1
#
_entry.id   AF-V9ICL8-F1
#
_cell.length_a   1.000
_cell.length_b   1.000
_cell.length_c   1.000
_cell.angle_alpha   90.00
_cell.angle_beta   90.00
_cell.angle_gamma   90.00
#
_symmetry.space_group_name_H-M   'P 1'
#
loop_
_entity.id
_entity.type
_entity.pdbx_description
1 polymer ?
#
loop_
_entity_poly.entity_id
_entity_poly.type
_entity_poly.pdbx_seq_one_letter_code
_entity_poly.pdbx_strand_id
1 'polypeptide(L)'
;MENTSEMQNELGARVTTACLQLHQNADEEYVLPPGAEIGTPMFELYLALQDFVTMKENLPQSDHKTLAICKYYEWFRPAVDKWLDLAKLKAIQRVRKSAELDRICTGDYIVKHGTSAIDVTACFYQIKEFWKKLAWPDLPGSYNLVLKVVDAICSSAAYYAEIIHQKLAESGYYEDQTPYKTTDEMCVAINGLEYVRRWLLKLGEELLVEKLLTALECQAGDSARMQWRNALTSPLEQTPGQMLLFINQIVSRIGTKMRPPLKKAMFHLAWSPDSLPTSEAIAPLLEYLDMHLVVLNSALLSVNFNRVLQDIWEVVLAELSNQMDGNAGDKPAMFYERLHEALDLLVKFFHEDEKGLSYEVLHCQSFLNVEERLQYHKMDTTFLIDRFYRQRLQDQLNTVSSEYGVLTVRAYLNHDSLCVEVINARDVIPLDPNGYSDPFVIIELLPRRIFEHCAEQHTNVKKKTLNPMFDECFEFSVSVEQCRSPDAMVLFTVMDHDVLTANDFAGEAFLGLSTIPGVTDTNASIDNFHGLKHTELPLMHQKNRNHPILQILETRVGDKMALDFVKKQKQRFAST
;
A
#
# COMPACT_ATOMS: atom_id res chain seq x y z
N MET A 1 -32.34 10.79 -61.87
CA MET A 1 -31.43 10.22 -60.85
C MET A 1 -30.03 10.86 -60.87
N GLU A 2 -29.74 11.87 -61.71
CA GLU A 2 -28.44 12.56 -61.73
C GLU A 2 -28.32 13.78 -60.79
N ASN A 3 -29.43 14.43 -60.39
CA ASN A 3 -29.38 15.68 -59.60
C ASN A 3 -29.06 15.55 -58.10
N THR A 4 -29.12 14.36 -57.50
CA THR A 4 -28.89 14.20 -56.05
C THR A 4 -27.41 14.13 -55.68
N SER A 5 -26.54 13.75 -56.61
CA SER A 5 -25.09 13.69 -56.39
C SER A 5 -24.42 15.06 -56.47
N GLU A 6 -24.86 15.93 -57.39
CA GLU A 6 -24.32 17.29 -57.52
C GLU A 6 -24.72 18.20 -56.36
N MET A 7 -25.97 18.09 -55.89
CA MET A 7 -26.48 18.86 -54.75
C MET A 7 -25.79 18.50 -53.43
N GLN A 8 -25.36 17.24 -53.27
CA GLN A 8 -24.57 16.76 -52.12
C GLN A 8 -23.16 17.38 -52.12
N ASN A 9 -22.52 17.46 -53.28
CA ASN A 9 -21.21 18.08 -53.42
C ASN A 9 -21.27 19.59 -53.16
N GLU A 10 -22.33 20.27 -53.61
CA GLU A 10 -22.46 21.72 -53.41
C GLU A 10 -22.84 22.09 -51.96
N LEU A 11 -23.86 21.46 -51.37
CA LEU A 11 -24.27 21.77 -49.99
C LEU A 11 -23.21 21.34 -48.99
N GLY A 12 -22.66 20.13 -49.14
CA GLY A 12 -21.59 19.61 -48.28
C GLY A 12 -20.34 20.48 -48.37
N ALA A 13 -19.93 20.91 -49.57
CA ALA A 13 -18.81 21.84 -49.73
C ALA A 13 -19.09 23.21 -49.12
N ARG A 14 -20.30 23.76 -49.26
CA ARG A 14 -20.68 25.04 -48.63
C ARG A 14 -20.69 24.97 -47.10
N VAL A 15 -21.25 23.91 -46.52
CA VAL A 15 -21.24 23.68 -45.06
C VAL A 15 -19.82 23.49 -44.56
N THR A 16 -19.02 22.65 -45.24
CA THR A 16 -17.62 22.42 -44.88
C THR A 16 -16.80 23.72 -44.96
N THR A 17 -17.00 24.52 -46.01
CA THR A 17 -16.35 25.83 -46.18
C THR A 17 -16.75 26.78 -45.06
N ALA A 18 -18.03 26.84 -44.67
CA ALA A 18 -18.47 27.65 -43.54
C ALA A 18 -17.89 27.15 -42.20
N CYS A 19 -17.76 25.83 -42.01
CA CYS A 19 -17.09 25.22 -40.87
C CYS A 19 -15.58 25.53 -40.83
N LEU A 20 -14.94 25.65 -42.00
CA LEU A 20 -13.54 26.06 -42.13
C LEU A 20 -13.36 27.57 -41.95
N GLN A 21 -14.33 28.40 -42.33
CA GLN A 21 -14.32 29.85 -42.05
C GLN A 21 -14.47 30.12 -40.55
N LEU A 22 -15.23 29.30 -39.82
CA LEU A 22 -15.18 29.30 -38.36
C LEU A 22 -13.77 29.04 -37.84
N HIS A 23 -12.92 28.34 -38.60
CA HIS A 23 -11.54 28.01 -38.25
C HIS A 23 -10.57 29.22 -38.36
N GLN A 24 -10.77 30.15 -39.31
CA GLN A 24 -9.79 31.19 -39.69
C GLN A 24 -9.82 32.53 -38.89
N ASN A 25 -10.90 32.87 -38.17
CA ASN A 25 -11.09 34.21 -37.60
C ASN A 25 -10.60 34.42 -36.13
N ALA A 26 -9.38 34.03 -35.72
CA ALA A 26 -9.03 34.06 -34.28
C ALA A 26 -7.59 34.48 -33.88
N ASP A 27 -6.94 35.37 -34.64
CA ASP A 27 -5.57 35.85 -34.31
C ASP A 27 -5.50 37.22 -33.60
N GLU A 28 -6.60 37.82 -33.15
CA GLU A 28 -6.56 39.10 -32.40
C GLU A 28 -7.35 39.03 -31.08
N GLU A 29 -6.83 39.75 -30.07
CA GLU A 29 -7.24 39.81 -28.65
C GLU A 29 -8.64 39.29 -28.28
N TYR A 30 -8.64 38.28 -27.39
CA TYR A 30 -9.77 37.42 -27.03
C TYR A 30 -10.84 38.10 -26.15
N VAL A 31 -11.59 39.01 -26.74
CA VAL A 31 -13.04 39.15 -26.50
C VAL A 31 -13.73 38.28 -27.54
N LEU A 32 -14.80 37.54 -27.16
CA LEU A 32 -15.56 36.66 -28.07
C LEU A 32 -15.68 37.30 -29.47
N PRO A 33 -15.13 36.68 -30.53
CA PRO A 33 -15.17 37.31 -31.85
C PRO A 33 -16.63 37.42 -32.34
N PRO A 34 -16.97 38.44 -33.13
CA PRO A 34 -18.24 38.48 -33.85
C PRO A 34 -18.29 37.25 -34.77
N GLY A 35 -19.09 36.24 -34.39
CA GLY A 35 -19.05 34.91 -35.02
C GLY A 35 -19.56 33.77 -34.13
N ALA A 36 -19.70 33.99 -32.81
CA ALA A 36 -20.47 33.08 -31.95
C ALA A 36 -21.94 32.90 -32.43
N GLU A 37 -22.46 33.88 -33.17
CA GLU A 37 -23.78 33.85 -33.83
C GLU A 37 -23.90 32.79 -34.93
N ILE A 38 -22.79 32.29 -35.50
CA ILE A 38 -22.79 31.26 -36.57
C ILE A 38 -22.66 29.84 -35.98
N GLY A 39 -22.11 29.70 -34.77
CA GLY A 39 -21.93 28.41 -34.10
C GLY A 39 -23.25 27.72 -33.74
N THR A 40 -24.20 28.47 -33.16
CA THR A 40 -25.52 27.92 -32.76
C THR A 40 -26.33 27.46 -33.97
N PRO A 41 -26.48 28.25 -35.06
CA PRO A 41 -27.15 27.79 -36.28
C PRO A 41 -26.49 26.57 -36.92
N MET A 42 -25.15 26.47 -36.89
CA MET A 42 -24.45 25.28 -37.41
C MET A 42 -24.73 24.03 -36.58
N PHE A 43 -24.83 24.17 -35.27
CA PHE A 43 -25.21 23.06 -34.39
C PHE A 43 -26.68 22.67 -34.57
N GLU A 44 -27.59 23.64 -34.70
CA GLU A 44 -29.00 23.39 -35.02
C GLU A 44 -29.16 22.68 -36.38
N LEU A 45 -28.39 23.10 -37.40
CA LEU A 45 -28.36 22.43 -38.70
C LEU A 45 -27.85 20.99 -38.58
N TYR A 46 -26.81 20.75 -37.77
CA TYR A 46 -26.34 19.39 -37.50
C TYR A 46 -27.45 18.52 -36.91
N LEU A 47 -28.15 19.01 -35.88
CA LEU A 47 -29.25 18.28 -35.22
C LEU A 47 -30.43 18.05 -36.18
N ALA A 48 -30.81 19.04 -36.99
CA ALA A 48 -31.86 18.89 -37.97
C ALA A 48 -31.52 17.83 -39.04
N LEU A 49 -30.25 17.77 -39.48
CA LEU A 49 -29.78 16.74 -40.41
C LEU A 49 -29.71 15.36 -39.75
N GLN A 50 -29.32 15.30 -38.48
CA GLN A 50 -29.34 14.08 -37.68
C GLN A 50 -30.75 13.49 -37.58
N ASP A 51 -31.73 14.32 -37.19
CA ASP A 51 -33.14 13.92 -37.10
C ASP A 51 -33.66 13.46 -38.46
N PHE A 52 -33.39 14.22 -39.53
CA PHE A 52 -33.79 13.87 -40.88
C PHE A 52 -33.21 12.53 -41.34
N VAL A 53 -31.92 12.25 -41.06
CA VAL A 53 -31.29 10.97 -41.39
C VAL A 53 -31.89 9.84 -40.56
N THR A 54 -32.27 10.08 -39.31
CA THR A 54 -32.90 9.07 -38.43
C THR A 54 -34.28 8.68 -38.95
N MET A 55 -35.02 9.58 -39.59
CA MET A 55 -36.33 9.26 -40.19
C MET A 55 -36.27 8.16 -41.25
N LYS A 56 -35.10 7.87 -41.83
CA LYS A 56 -34.91 6.75 -42.77
C LYS A 56 -35.26 5.39 -42.16
N GLU A 57 -35.17 5.25 -40.83
CA GLU A 57 -35.50 4.01 -40.13
C GLU A 57 -36.98 3.65 -40.22
N ASN A 58 -37.84 4.61 -40.60
CA ASN A 58 -39.25 4.39 -40.85
C ASN A 58 -39.55 3.92 -42.29
N LEU A 59 -38.53 3.79 -43.14
CA LEU A 59 -38.68 3.30 -44.52
C LEU A 59 -38.50 1.77 -44.57
N PRO A 60 -39.10 1.08 -45.55
CA PRO A 60 -38.82 -0.34 -45.78
C PRO A 60 -37.34 -0.58 -46.08
N GLN A 61 -36.77 -1.71 -45.63
CA GLN A 61 -35.35 -2.05 -45.86
C GLN A 61 -34.96 -2.08 -47.35
N SER A 62 -35.91 -2.31 -48.27
CA SER A 62 -35.70 -2.23 -49.72
C SER A 62 -35.37 -0.81 -50.20
N ASP A 63 -35.85 0.20 -49.47
CA ASP A 63 -35.78 1.62 -49.80
C ASP A 63 -34.63 2.31 -49.03
N HIS A 64 -33.91 1.56 -48.19
CA HIS A 64 -32.70 2.02 -47.50
C HIS A 64 -31.51 2.32 -48.43
N LYS A 65 -31.68 2.27 -49.77
CA LYS A 65 -30.60 2.59 -50.71
C LYS A 65 -30.16 4.06 -50.56
N THR A 66 -28.94 4.20 -50.03
CA THR A 66 -28.02 5.35 -50.06
C THR A 66 -28.68 6.72 -50.22
N LEU A 67 -29.33 7.21 -49.16
CA LEU A 67 -29.47 8.64 -48.97
C LEU A 67 -28.05 9.23 -48.92
N ALA A 68 -27.70 10.02 -49.93
CA ALA A 68 -26.46 10.77 -50.06
C ALA A 68 -26.02 11.45 -48.75
N ILE A 69 -26.99 11.99 -48.01
CA ILE A 69 -26.77 12.75 -46.78
C ILE A 69 -26.40 11.92 -45.55
N CYS A 70 -26.31 10.58 -45.63
CA CYS A 70 -25.95 9.73 -44.49
C CYS A 70 -24.57 10.02 -43.88
N LYS A 71 -23.67 10.68 -44.63
CA LYS A 71 -22.34 11.11 -44.17
C LYS A 71 -22.27 12.61 -43.81
N TYR A 72 -23.41 13.26 -43.55
CA TYR A 72 -23.46 14.69 -43.22
C TYR A 72 -22.50 15.09 -42.09
N TYR A 73 -22.26 14.21 -41.11
CA TYR A 73 -21.37 14.45 -39.98
C TYR A 73 -19.94 14.81 -40.41
N GLU A 74 -19.46 14.27 -41.54
CA GLU A 74 -18.12 14.59 -42.08
C GLU A 74 -17.98 16.09 -42.40
N TRP A 75 -19.06 16.76 -42.84
CA TRP A 75 -19.06 18.19 -43.17
C TRP A 75 -18.84 19.08 -41.95
N PHE A 76 -19.31 18.64 -40.79
CA PHE A 76 -19.24 19.38 -39.53
C PHE A 76 -17.99 19.05 -38.72
N ARG A 77 -17.18 18.08 -39.14
CA ARG A 77 -15.98 17.65 -38.41
C ARG A 77 -15.04 18.82 -38.06
N PRO A 78 -14.72 19.77 -38.96
CA PRO A 78 -13.87 20.91 -38.62
C PRO A 78 -14.49 21.85 -37.58
N ALA A 79 -15.82 21.99 -37.58
CA ALA A 79 -16.54 22.81 -36.60
C ALA A 79 -16.57 22.13 -35.23
N VAL A 80 -16.92 20.84 -35.17
CA VAL A 80 -16.93 20.05 -33.93
C VAL A 80 -15.55 20.01 -33.29
N ASP A 81 -14.50 19.78 -34.09
CA ASP A 81 -13.12 19.77 -33.64
C ASP A 81 -12.74 21.10 -32.94
N LYS A 82 -13.13 22.23 -33.52
CA LYS A 82 -12.91 23.57 -32.95
C LYS A 82 -13.81 23.87 -31.75
N TRP A 83 -15.05 23.41 -31.76
CA TRP A 83 -15.97 23.58 -30.63
C TRP A 83 -15.45 22.87 -29.38
N LEU A 84 -14.82 21.71 -29.54
CA LEU A 84 -14.18 20.99 -28.43
C LEU A 84 -12.95 21.71 -27.89
N ASP A 85 -12.11 22.30 -28.75
CA ASP A 85 -10.98 23.13 -28.31
C ASP A 85 -11.47 24.37 -27.52
N LEU A 86 -12.51 25.03 -28.01
CA LEU A 86 -13.12 26.18 -27.33
C LEU A 86 -13.79 25.75 -26.01
N ALA A 87 -14.38 24.56 -25.96
CA ALA A 87 -14.98 24.01 -24.75
C ALA A 87 -13.94 23.81 -23.66
N LYS A 88 -12.74 23.27 -23.99
CA LYS A 88 -11.61 23.17 -23.05
C LYS A 88 -11.23 24.53 -22.48
N LEU A 89 -11.03 25.53 -23.34
CA LEU A 89 -10.63 26.86 -22.92
C LEU A 89 -11.67 27.52 -21.99
N LYS A 90 -12.96 27.44 -22.36
CA LYS A 90 -14.07 27.95 -21.54
C LYS A 90 -14.20 27.20 -20.22
N ALA A 91 -13.96 25.89 -20.21
CA ALA A 91 -14.01 25.07 -19.01
C ALA A 91 -12.95 25.51 -17.99
N ILE A 92 -11.70 25.70 -18.43
CA ILE A 92 -10.61 26.19 -17.56
C ILE A 92 -10.93 27.58 -16.99
N GLN A 93 -11.42 28.50 -17.82
CA GLN A 93 -11.83 29.84 -17.37
C GLN A 93 -12.97 29.78 -16.34
N ARG A 94 -13.96 28.90 -16.56
CA ARG A 94 -15.08 28.70 -15.65
C ARG A 94 -14.64 28.07 -14.33
N VAL A 95 -13.76 27.08 -14.37
CA VAL A 95 -13.12 26.48 -13.18
C VAL A 95 -12.45 27.59 -12.35
N ARG A 96 -11.59 28.40 -12.99
CA ARG A 96 -10.90 29.52 -12.32
C ARG A 96 -11.89 30.47 -11.64
N LYS A 97 -12.90 30.93 -12.39
CA LYS A 97 -13.88 31.89 -11.88
C LYS A 97 -14.76 31.31 -10.77
N SER A 98 -15.16 30.04 -10.88
CA SER A 98 -15.95 29.34 -9.87
C SER A 98 -15.17 29.19 -8.56
N ALA A 99 -13.87 28.90 -8.64
CA ALA A 99 -13.01 28.83 -7.48
C ALA A 99 -12.82 30.20 -6.83
N GLU A 100 -12.63 31.28 -7.61
CA GLU A 100 -12.54 32.66 -7.08
C GLU A 100 -13.79 33.09 -6.32
N LEU A 101 -14.98 32.74 -6.82
CA LEU A 101 -16.26 33.11 -6.25
C LEU A 101 -16.80 32.09 -5.24
N ASP A 102 -15.99 31.11 -4.86
CA ASP A 102 -16.43 29.96 -4.07
C ASP A 102 -17.01 30.38 -2.72
N ARG A 103 -18.16 29.81 -2.38
CA ARG A 103 -18.84 30.01 -1.12
C ARG A 103 -19.09 28.67 -0.46
N ILE A 104 -19.04 28.66 0.86
CA ILE A 104 -19.39 27.48 1.64
C ILE A 104 -20.89 27.27 1.56
N CYS A 105 -21.33 26.11 1.09
CA CYS A 105 -22.72 25.71 1.19
C CYS A 105 -23.01 25.29 2.64
N THR A 106 -23.89 26.02 3.31
CA THR A 106 -24.39 25.68 4.65
C THR A 106 -25.87 25.35 4.59
N GLY A 107 -26.26 24.22 5.16
CA GLY A 107 -27.65 23.81 5.35
C GLY A 107 -27.70 22.63 6.31
N ASP A 108 -28.75 22.53 7.12
CA ASP A 108 -28.87 21.55 8.23
C ASP A 108 -28.73 20.08 7.78
N TYR A 109 -28.90 19.81 6.47
CA TYR A 109 -28.83 18.49 5.86
C TYR A 109 -27.80 18.37 4.72
N ILE A 110 -26.98 19.40 4.50
CA ILE A 110 -26.02 19.44 3.38
C ILE A 110 -24.60 19.32 3.94
N VAL A 111 -23.87 18.31 3.48
CA VAL A 111 -22.44 18.15 3.77
C VAL A 111 -21.69 19.38 3.26
N LYS A 112 -20.82 19.98 4.08
CA LYS A 112 -20.09 21.21 3.73
C LYS A 112 -19.21 21.01 2.50
N HIS A 113 -19.67 21.47 1.34
CA HIS A 113 -18.87 21.55 0.12
C HIS A 113 -18.92 22.98 -0.43
N GLY A 114 -18.00 23.30 -1.34
CA GLY A 114 -17.97 24.59 -2.03
C GLY A 114 -19.03 24.66 -3.13
N THR A 115 -19.52 25.85 -3.44
CA THR A 115 -20.30 26.10 -4.67
C THR A 115 -19.48 25.80 -5.92
N SER A 116 -18.16 25.97 -5.85
CA SER A 116 -17.22 25.73 -6.95
C SER A 116 -17.29 24.30 -7.49
N ALA A 117 -17.38 23.28 -6.62
CA ALA A 117 -17.45 21.88 -7.04
C ALA A 117 -18.72 21.58 -7.87
N ILE A 118 -19.84 22.21 -7.53
CA ILE A 118 -21.09 22.10 -8.28
C ILE A 118 -20.94 22.76 -9.64
N ASP A 119 -20.41 23.99 -9.70
CA ASP A 119 -20.25 24.73 -10.95
C ASP A 119 -19.31 24.01 -11.93
N VAL A 120 -18.23 23.44 -11.40
CA VAL A 120 -17.25 22.67 -12.17
C VAL A 120 -17.88 21.40 -12.75
N THR A 121 -18.56 20.60 -11.94
CA THR A 121 -19.24 19.39 -12.44
C THR A 121 -20.39 19.71 -13.39
N ALA A 122 -21.11 20.82 -13.19
CA ALA A 122 -22.12 21.29 -14.14
C ALA A 122 -21.49 21.68 -15.49
N CYS A 123 -20.31 22.30 -15.48
CA CYS A 123 -19.54 22.57 -16.69
C CYS A 123 -19.15 21.26 -17.40
N PHE A 124 -18.63 20.27 -16.67
CA PHE A 124 -18.24 18.98 -17.25
C PHE A 124 -19.44 18.21 -17.81
N TYR A 125 -20.57 18.28 -17.10
CA TYR A 125 -21.83 17.74 -17.57
C TYR A 125 -22.24 18.37 -18.92
N GLN A 126 -22.15 19.68 -19.07
CA GLN A 126 -22.48 20.36 -20.34
C GLN A 126 -21.60 19.88 -21.51
N ILE A 127 -20.30 19.69 -21.28
CA ILE A 127 -19.36 19.18 -22.30
C ILE A 127 -19.70 17.74 -22.69
N LYS A 128 -19.94 16.89 -21.68
CA LYS A 128 -20.34 15.49 -21.88
C LYS A 128 -21.67 15.37 -22.63
N GLU A 129 -22.69 16.15 -22.23
CA GLU A 129 -23.99 16.13 -22.90
C GLU A 129 -23.93 16.68 -24.31
N PHE A 130 -23.10 17.70 -24.55
CA PHE A 130 -22.82 18.16 -25.91
C PHE A 130 -22.26 17.03 -26.77
N TRP A 131 -21.28 16.27 -26.27
CA TRP A 131 -20.75 15.10 -26.96
C TRP A 131 -21.83 14.03 -27.22
N LYS A 132 -22.63 13.69 -26.20
CA LYS A 132 -23.72 12.70 -26.35
C LYS A 132 -24.76 13.12 -27.37
N LYS A 133 -25.13 14.41 -27.42
CA LYS A 133 -26.08 14.95 -28.41
C LYS A 133 -25.58 14.86 -29.84
N LEU A 134 -24.26 14.93 -30.06
CA LEU A 134 -23.72 14.70 -31.40
C LEU A 134 -24.02 13.29 -31.89
N ALA A 135 -24.18 12.30 -31.00
CA ALA A 135 -24.39 10.89 -31.32
C ALA A 135 -23.58 10.44 -32.55
N TRP A 136 -22.28 10.72 -32.49
CA TRP A 136 -21.42 10.72 -33.67
C TRP A 136 -21.45 9.35 -34.38
N PRO A 137 -21.88 9.28 -35.66
CA PRO A 137 -22.19 7.99 -36.30
C PRO A 137 -20.96 7.10 -36.56
N ASP A 138 -19.79 7.70 -36.77
CA ASP A 138 -18.54 6.99 -37.05
C ASP A 138 -17.74 6.73 -35.78
N LEU A 139 -17.96 5.57 -35.16
CA LEU A 139 -17.32 5.22 -33.90
C LEU A 139 -15.78 5.21 -34.02
N PRO A 140 -15.11 4.50 -34.95
CA PRO A 140 -13.65 4.60 -35.11
C PRO A 140 -13.17 6.04 -35.39
N GLY A 141 -13.86 6.78 -36.27
CA GLY A 141 -13.51 8.16 -36.57
C GLY A 141 -13.77 9.16 -35.43
N SER A 142 -14.45 8.75 -34.37
CA SER A 142 -14.70 9.60 -33.19
C SER A 142 -13.49 9.70 -32.25
N TYR A 143 -12.47 8.85 -32.39
CA TYR A 143 -11.34 8.72 -31.46
C TYR A 143 -10.73 10.07 -31.02
N ASN A 144 -10.31 10.90 -31.98
CA ASN A 144 -9.68 12.18 -31.68
C ASN A 144 -10.65 13.18 -31.02
N LEU A 145 -11.94 13.09 -31.33
CA LEU A 145 -12.96 13.95 -30.71
C LEU A 145 -13.20 13.53 -29.26
N VAL A 146 -13.29 12.22 -28.98
CA VAL A 146 -13.39 11.69 -27.61
C VAL A 146 -12.14 12.06 -26.81
N LEU A 147 -10.95 11.97 -27.40
CA LEU A 147 -9.71 12.41 -26.79
C LEU A 147 -9.79 13.89 -26.36
N LYS A 148 -10.30 14.78 -27.22
CA LYS A 148 -10.50 16.19 -26.87
C LYS A 148 -11.53 16.40 -25.76
N VAL A 149 -12.61 15.61 -25.72
CA VAL A 149 -13.60 15.67 -24.64
C VAL A 149 -12.99 15.26 -23.30
N VAL A 150 -12.26 14.13 -23.29
CA VAL A 150 -11.56 13.63 -22.10
C VAL A 150 -10.52 14.64 -21.63
N ASP A 151 -9.68 15.16 -22.53
CA ASP A 151 -8.67 16.17 -22.20
C ASP A 151 -9.31 17.47 -21.68
N ALA A 152 -10.38 17.96 -22.31
CA ALA A 152 -11.09 19.16 -21.86
C ALA A 152 -11.58 19.04 -20.42
N ILE A 153 -12.16 17.89 -20.06
CA ILE A 153 -12.69 17.64 -18.72
C ILE A 153 -11.56 17.35 -17.73
N CYS A 154 -10.68 16.39 -18.02
CA CYS A 154 -9.62 15.96 -17.10
C CYS A 154 -8.60 17.07 -16.83
N SER A 155 -8.16 17.82 -17.84
CA SER A 155 -7.25 18.96 -17.63
C SER A 155 -7.89 20.06 -16.79
N SER A 156 -9.18 20.34 -17.02
CA SER A 156 -9.93 21.33 -16.22
C SER A 156 -10.12 20.88 -14.78
N ALA A 157 -10.32 19.57 -14.57
CA ALA A 157 -10.50 19.01 -13.25
C ALA A 157 -9.18 18.92 -12.45
N ALA A 158 -8.07 18.57 -13.11
CA ALA A 158 -6.74 18.66 -12.53
C ALA A 158 -6.43 20.09 -12.07
N TYR A 159 -6.72 21.08 -12.93
CA TYR A 159 -6.56 22.50 -12.59
C TYR A 159 -7.44 22.95 -11.42
N TYR A 160 -8.68 22.45 -11.34
CA TYR A 160 -9.53 22.68 -10.17
C TYR A 160 -8.87 22.17 -8.89
N ALA A 161 -8.33 20.96 -8.92
CA ALA A 161 -7.69 20.35 -7.76
C ALA A 161 -6.49 21.17 -7.26
N GLU A 162 -5.67 21.65 -8.20
CA GLU A 162 -4.55 22.54 -7.91
C GLU A 162 -4.98 23.86 -7.27
N ILE A 163 -6.03 24.52 -7.79
CA ILE A 163 -6.52 25.78 -7.22
C ILE A 163 -7.07 25.58 -5.80
N ILE A 164 -7.85 24.53 -5.56
CA ILE A 164 -8.41 24.25 -4.23
C ILE A 164 -7.29 23.95 -3.23
N HIS A 165 -6.32 23.15 -3.62
CA HIS A 165 -5.16 22.85 -2.79
C HIS A 165 -4.33 24.11 -2.49
N GLN A 166 -4.08 24.95 -3.51
CA GLN A 166 -3.33 26.19 -3.37
C GLN A 166 -4.05 27.20 -2.47
N LYS A 167 -5.37 27.35 -2.59
CA LYS A 167 -6.19 28.21 -1.71
C LYS A 167 -6.10 27.78 -0.25
N LEU A 168 -6.14 26.47 0.00
CA LEU A 168 -5.98 25.95 1.35
C LEU A 168 -4.55 26.19 1.88
N ALA A 169 -3.54 26.13 1.01
CA ALA A 169 -2.18 26.50 1.40
C ALA A 169 -2.05 27.98 1.76
N GLU A 170 -2.68 28.87 0.97
CA GLU A 170 -2.71 30.32 1.21
C GLU A 170 -3.45 30.71 2.49
N SER A 171 -4.36 29.88 3.00
CA SER A 171 -4.99 30.11 4.32
C SER A 171 -4.11 29.76 5.52
N GLY A 172 -2.88 29.28 5.28
CA GLY A 172 -1.93 28.89 6.32
C GLY A 172 -2.18 27.48 6.89
N TYR A 173 -3.05 26.68 6.25
CA TYR A 173 -3.39 25.34 6.74
C TYR A 173 -2.16 24.44 6.94
N TYR A 174 -1.16 24.56 6.06
CA TYR A 174 0.06 23.75 6.08
C TYR A 174 1.16 24.27 7.03
N GLU A 175 0.92 25.36 7.76
CA GLU A 175 1.88 25.92 8.71
C GLU A 175 1.84 25.16 10.05
N ASP A 176 3.02 24.75 10.55
CA ASP A 176 3.16 23.86 11.72
C ASP A 176 2.83 24.54 13.06
N GLN A 177 2.73 25.87 13.11
CA GLN A 177 2.56 26.64 14.36
C GLN A 177 1.10 26.84 14.79
N THR A 178 0.14 26.37 14.00
CA THR A 178 -1.29 26.55 14.31
C THR A 178 -1.83 25.37 15.14
N PRO A 179 -2.45 25.62 16.31
CA PRO A 179 -3.13 24.57 17.07
C PRO A 179 -4.14 23.84 16.19
N TYR A 180 -4.30 22.53 16.39
CA TYR A 180 -5.34 21.79 15.68
C TYR A 180 -6.71 22.42 15.97
N LYS A 181 -7.36 22.87 14.89
CA LYS A 181 -8.75 23.28 14.89
C LYS A 181 -9.37 22.71 13.63
N THR A 182 -10.50 22.04 13.77
CA THR A 182 -11.31 21.65 12.62
C THR A 182 -11.76 22.92 11.92
N THR A 183 -11.24 23.19 10.72
CA THR A 183 -11.64 24.34 9.91
C THR A 183 -12.65 23.93 8.86
N ASP A 184 -13.61 24.82 8.61
CA ASP A 184 -14.58 24.61 7.53
C ASP A 184 -13.88 24.59 6.17
N GLU A 185 -12.79 25.33 6.02
CA GLU A 185 -11.97 25.41 4.79
C GLU A 185 -11.40 24.05 4.38
N MET A 186 -10.79 23.29 5.29
CA MET A 186 -10.23 21.98 4.94
C MET A 186 -11.34 20.97 4.60
N CYS A 187 -12.47 21.03 5.32
CA CYS A 187 -13.58 20.11 5.10
C CYS A 187 -14.23 20.36 3.74
N VAL A 188 -14.44 21.64 3.41
CA VAL A 188 -14.96 22.10 2.12
C VAL A 188 -14.02 21.71 0.98
N ALA A 189 -12.70 21.88 1.15
CA ALA A 189 -11.71 21.48 0.15
C ALA A 189 -11.74 19.96 -0.10
N ILE A 190 -11.63 19.15 0.95
CA ILE A 190 -11.66 17.68 0.86
C ILE A 190 -12.97 17.18 0.23
N ASN A 191 -14.11 17.74 0.64
CA ASN A 191 -15.41 17.35 0.09
C ASN A 191 -15.59 17.80 -1.36
N GLY A 192 -15.14 19.01 -1.71
CA GLY A 192 -15.18 19.52 -3.08
C GLY A 192 -14.33 18.67 -4.04
N LEU A 193 -13.10 18.34 -3.64
CA LEU A 193 -12.22 17.43 -4.39
C LEU A 193 -12.87 16.05 -4.58
N GLU A 194 -13.41 15.45 -3.52
CA GLU A 194 -14.06 14.14 -3.60
C GLU A 194 -15.32 14.18 -4.47
N TYR A 195 -16.08 15.28 -4.44
CA TYR A 195 -17.27 15.48 -5.26
C TYR A 195 -16.92 15.46 -6.76
N VAL A 196 -15.93 16.24 -7.17
CA VAL A 196 -15.46 16.26 -8.58
C VAL A 196 -14.83 14.91 -8.95
N ARG A 197 -14.01 14.34 -8.06
CA ARG A 197 -13.38 13.03 -8.27
C ARG A 197 -14.39 11.93 -8.56
N ARG A 198 -15.46 11.82 -7.77
CA ARG A 198 -16.53 10.81 -7.97
C ARG A 198 -17.26 10.97 -9.29
N TRP A 199 -17.43 12.20 -9.75
CA TRP A 199 -18.02 12.47 -11.06
C TRP A 199 -17.11 11.94 -12.18
N LEU A 200 -15.80 12.19 -12.09
CA LEU A 200 -14.82 11.75 -13.09
C LEU A 200 -14.71 10.22 -13.18
N LEU A 201 -14.83 9.50 -12.07
CA LEU A 201 -14.73 8.03 -12.05
C LEU A 201 -15.76 7.34 -12.97
N LYS A 202 -16.88 8.02 -13.28
CA LYS A 202 -17.92 7.50 -14.17
C LYS A 202 -17.75 7.94 -15.63
N LEU A 203 -16.82 8.86 -15.91
CA LEU A 203 -16.70 9.51 -17.21
C LEU A 203 -16.36 8.53 -18.34
N GLY A 204 -15.43 7.61 -18.11
CA GLY A 204 -14.99 6.63 -19.12
C GLY A 204 -16.12 5.70 -19.58
N GLU A 205 -16.92 5.22 -18.64
CA GLU A 205 -18.11 4.41 -18.91
C GLU A 205 -19.16 5.24 -19.67
N GLU A 206 -19.44 6.45 -19.20
CA GLU A 206 -20.45 7.32 -19.81
C GLU A 206 -20.09 7.80 -21.23
N LEU A 207 -18.81 7.85 -21.58
CA LEU A 207 -18.30 8.15 -22.92
C LEU A 207 -18.13 6.90 -23.80
N LEU A 208 -18.41 5.70 -23.26
CA LEU A 208 -18.26 4.42 -23.96
C LEU A 208 -16.83 4.18 -24.48
N VAL A 209 -15.82 4.57 -23.71
CA VAL A 209 -14.39 4.51 -24.11
C VAL A 209 -13.97 3.08 -24.48
N GLU A 210 -14.35 2.08 -23.70
CA GLU A 210 -14.02 0.67 -24.01
C GLU A 210 -14.63 0.18 -25.32
N LYS A 211 -15.86 0.62 -25.63
CA LYS A 211 -16.53 0.29 -26.89
C LYS A 211 -15.79 0.91 -28.08
N LEU A 212 -15.34 2.16 -27.93
CA LEU A 212 -14.53 2.85 -28.93
C LEU A 212 -13.18 2.16 -29.15
N LEU A 213 -12.45 1.86 -28.07
CA LEU A 213 -11.15 1.20 -28.14
C LEU A 213 -11.27 -0.17 -28.82
N THR A 214 -12.25 -0.98 -28.43
CA THR A 214 -12.50 -2.29 -29.06
C THR A 214 -12.73 -2.16 -30.57
N ALA A 215 -13.48 -1.14 -31.01
CA ALA A 215 -13.75 -0.91 -32.43
C ALA A 215 -12.50 -0.50 -33.23
N LEU A 216 -11.58 0.25 -32.60
CA LEU A 216 -10.31 0.69 -33.20
C LEU A 216 -9.27 -0.43 -33.24
N GLU A 217 -9.17 -1.22 -32.18
CA GLU A 217 -8.14 -2.26 -32.02
C GLU A 217 -8.28 -3.41 -33.02
N CYS A 218 -9.49 -3.68 -33.49
CA CYS A 218 -9.75 -4.59 -34.61
C CYS A 218 -9.04 -4.19 -35.91
N GLN A 219 -8.58 -2.94 -36.03
CA GLN A 219 -8.04 -2.35 -37.26
C GLN A 219 -6.52 -2.04 -37.19
N ALA A 220 -5.85 -2.34 -36.08
CA ALA A 220 -4.47 -1.92 -35.84
C ALA A 220 -3.56 -3.01 -35.25
N GLY A 221 -2.25 -2.85 -35.41
CA GLY A 221 -1.22 -3.70 -34.78
C GLY A 221 -0.98 -3.35 -33.30
N ASP A 222 -0.38 -4.27 -32.54
CA ASP A 222 -0.35 -4.23 -31.06
C ASP A 222 0.25 -2.94 -30.46
N SER A 223 1.28 -2.36 -31.09
CA SER A 223 1.88 -1.09 -30.63
C SER A 223 0.89 0.09 -30.69
N ALA A 224 0.12 0.19 -31.78
CA ALA A 224 -0.89 1.25 -31.93
C ALA A 224 -2.06 1.06 -30.96
N ARG A 225 -2.46 -0.19 -30.68
CA ARG A 225 -3.50 -0.52 -29.67
C ARG A 225 -3.13 0.02 -28.30
N MET A 226 -1.90 -0.27 -27.84
CA MET A 226 -1.41 0.24 -26.55
C MET A 226 -1.37 1.76 -26.50
N GLN A 227 -0.90 2.41 -27.56
CA GLN A 227 -0.84 3.88 -27.62
C GLN A 227 -2.23 4.51 -27.51
N TRP A 228 -3.21 4.01 -28.26
CA TRP A 228 -4.58 4.55 -28.24
C TRP A 228 -5.28 4.31 -26.90
N ARG A 229 -5.13 3.11 -26.33
CA ARG A 229 -5.66 2.81 -25.00
C ARG A 229 -5.06 3.75 -23.96
N ASN A 230 -3.73 3.83 -23.89
CA ASN A 230 -3.06 4.68 -22.91
C ASN A 230 -3.46 6.16 -23.04
N ALA A 231 -3.61 6.68 -24.26
CA ALA A 231 -3.97 8.08 -24.47
C ALA A 231 -5.38 8.44 -23.94
N LEU A 232 -6.33 7.50 -23.97
CA LEU A 232 -7.68 7.72 -23.45
C LEU A 232 -7.84 7.32 -21.97
N THR A 233 -7.23 6.21 -21.54
CA THR A 233 -7.40 5.69 -20.18
C THR A 233 -6.52 6.42 -19.18
N SER A 234 -5.30 6.83 -19.56
CA SER A 234 -4.36 7.47 -18.64
C SER A 234 -4.94 8.74 -17.99
N PRO A 235 -5.55 9.71 -18.72
CA PRO A 235 -6.15 10.87 -18.08
C PRO A 235 -7.35 10.52 -17.18
N LEU A 236 -8.12 9.49 -17.53
CA LEU A 236 -9.29 9.04 -16.77
C LEU A 236 -8.90 8.38 -15.44
N GLU A 237 -7.72 7.79 -15.36
CA GLU A 237 -7.16 7.18 -14.14
C GLU A 237 -6.33 8.18 -13.32
N GLN A 238 -5.44 8.92 -13.99
CA GLN A 238 -4.49 9.82 -13.35
C GLN A 238 -5.16 11.03 -12.70
N THR A 239 -6.15 11.65 -13.33
CA THR A 239 -6.79 12.85 -12.78
C THR A 239 -7.55 12.56 -11.47
N PRO A 240 -8.43 11.54 -11.38
CA PRO A 240 -9.02 11.14 -10.10
C PRO A 240 -7.97 10.67 -9.07
N GLY A 241 -6.87 10.06 -9.51
CA GLY A 241 -5.74 9.68 -8.66
C GLY A 241 -5.03 10.89 -8.05
N GLN A 242 -4.77 11.93 -8.83
CA GLN A 242 -4.17 13.19 -8.37
C GLN A 242 -5.07 13.91 -7.35
N MET A 243 -6.39 13.93 -7.59
CA MET A 243 -7.35 14.46 -6.62
C MET A 243 -7.33 13.67 -5.31
N LEU A 244 -7.25 12.34 -5.38
CA LEU A 244 -7.13 11.49 -4.19
C LEU A 244 -5.83 11.76 -3.44
N LEU A 245 -4.73 11.98 -4.15
CA LEU A 245 -3.45 12.35 -3.55
C LEU A 245 -3.55 13.67 -2.77
N PHE A 246 -4.17 14.72 -3.35
CA PHE A 246 -4.42 15.97 -2.62
C PHE A 246 -5.34 15.76 -1.40
N ILE A 247 -6.40 14.97 -1.53
CA ILE A 247 -7.26 14.62 -0.38
C ILE A 247 -6.42 14.00 0.74
N ASN A 248 -5.59 12.99 0.42
CA ASN A 248 -4.75 12.31 1.40
C ASN A 248 -3.68 13.23 2.02
N GLN A 249 -3.13 14.17 1.24
CA GLN A 249 -2.21 15.19 1.76
C GLN A 249 -2.89 16.11 2.78
N ILE A 250 -4.12 16.56 2.52
CA ILE A 250 -4.88 17.36 3.47
C ILE A 250 -5.21 16.54 4.73
N VAL A 251 -5.64 15.29 4.55
CA VAL A 251 -5.98 14.35 5.63
C VAL A 251 -4.79 14.07 6.54
N SER A 252 -3.63 13.71 6.00
CA SER A 252 -2.43 13.40 6.81
C SER A 252 -1.96 14.56 7.70
N ARG A 253 -2.27 15.81 7.32
CA ARG A 253 -2.04 16.98 8.18
C ARG A 253 -2.97 17.03 9.38
N ILE A 254 -4.17 16.46 9.30
CA ILE A 254 -5.10 16.32 10.44
C ILE A 254 -4.43 15.42 11.49
N GLY A 255 -4.01 14.20 11.13
CA GLY A 255 -3.31 13.31 12.05
C GLY A 255 -2.03 13.93 12.61
N THR A 256 -1.25 14.64 11.78
CA THR A 256 -0.05 15.35 12.22
C THR A 256 -0.35 16.40 13.29
N LYS A 257 -1.40 17.22 13.10
CA LYS A 257 -1.80 18.25 14.07
C LYS A 257 -2.46 17.68 15.33
N MET A 258 -3.14 16.54 15.23
CA MET A 258 -3.70 15.83 16.38
C MET A 258 -2.65 15.03 17.17
N ARG A 259 -1.49 14.72 16.59
CA ARG A 259 -0.45 13.89 17.22
C ARG A 259 0.04 14.44 18.58
N PRO A 260 0.37 15.73 18.78
CA PRO A 260 0.88 16.20 20.08
C PRO A 260 -0.05 15.94 21.28
N PRO A 261 -1.37 16.29 21.24
CA PRO A 261 -2.28 15.94 22.33
C PRO A 261 -2.52 14.43 22.45
N LEU A 262 -2.59 13.69 21.33
CA LEU A 262 -2.71 12.21 21.37
C LEU A 262 -1.50 11.57 22.06
N LYS A 263 -0.29 12.02 21.74
CA LYS A 263 0.96 11.59 22.39
C LYS A 263 0.92 11.85 23.89
N LYS A 264 0.46 13.05 24.31
CA LYS A 264 0.33 13.40 25.72
C LYS A 264 -0.68 12.50 26.43
N ALA A 265 -1.85 12.27 25.82
CA ALA A 265 -2.88 11.40 26.38
C ALA A 265 -2.41 9.94 26.47
N MET A 266 -1.74 9.44 25.43
CA MET A 266 -1.15 8.10 25.39
C MET A 266 -0.06 7.92 26.48
N PHE A 267 0.76 8.94 26.72
CA PHE A 267 1.71 8.93 27.83
C PHE A 267 1.02 8.82 29.19
N HIS A 268 0.00 9.66 29.46
CA HIS A 268 -0.72 9.61 30.73
C HIS A 268 -1.46 8.28 30.94
N LEU A 269 -2.02 7.70 29.87
CA LEU A 269 -2.57 6.35 29.88
C LEU A 269 -1.51 5.34 30.30
N ALA A 270 -0.40 5.25 29.55
CA ALA A 270 0.62 4.22 29.76
C ALA A 270 1.23 4.29 31.18
N TRP A 271 1.48 5.51 31.66
CA TRP A 271 2.15 5.79 32.93
C TRP A 271 1.19 6.03 34.11
N SER A 272 -0.07 5.67 33.97
CA SER A 272 -1.04 5.76 35.07
C SER A 272 -0.68 4.83 36.25
N PRO A 273 -1.08 5.17 37.48
CA PRO A 273 -0.86 4.31 38.65
C PRO A 273 -1.52 2.94 38.48
N ASP A 274 -0.89 1.88 38.99
CA ASP A 274 -1.39 0.50 38.91
C ASP A 274 -2.77 0.30 39.57
N SER A 275 -3.16 1.19 40.50
CA SER A 275 -4.48 1.20 41.11
C SER A 275 -5.59 1.77 40.21
N LEU A 276 -5.25 2.47 39.12
CA LEU A 276 -6.21 3.07 38.22
C LEU A 276 -6.59 2.08 37.11
N PRO A 277 -7.87 1.69 36.98
CA PRO A 277 -8.32 0.80 35.91
C PRO A 277 -8.07 1.40 34.52
N THR A 278 -7.78 0.55 33.53
CA THR A 278 -7.53 0.99 32.14
C THR A 278 -8.70 1.79 31.57
N SER A 279 -9.94 1.41 31.90
CA SER A 279 -11.15 2.12 31.46
C SER A 279 -11.20 3.57 31.92
N GLU A 280 -10.64 3.89 33.09
CA GLU A 280 -10.56 5.25 33.60
C GLU A 280 -9.32 5.97 33.07
N ALA A 281 -8.18 5.27 32.98
CA ALA A 281 -6.92 5.82 32.47
C ALA A 281 -7.02 6.25 30.99
N ILE A 282 -7.81 5.54 30.17
CA ILE A 282 -7.99 5.82 28.75
C ILE A 282 -9.02 6.93 28.47
N ALA A 283 -9.91 7.24 29.43
CA ALA A 283 -11.02 8.16 29.22
C ALA A 283 -10.59 9.51 28.60
N PRO A 284 -9.51 10.19 29.05
CA PRO A 284 -9.08 11.46 28.44
C PRO A 284 -8.68 11.35 26.97
N LEU A 285 -8.15 10.19 26.55
CA LEU A 285 -7.81 9.92 25.14
C LEU A 285 -9.09 9.74 24.32
N LEU A 286 -10.04 8.96 24.81
CA LEU A 286 -11.31 8.72 24.11
C LEU A 286 -12.17 9.99 24.04
N GLU A 287 -12.22 10.79 25.10
CA GLU A 287 -12.93 12.07 25.12
C GLU A 287 -12.35 13.07 24.11
N TYR A 288 -11.02 13.13 24.01
CA TYR A 288 -10.35 13.97 23.01
C TYR A 288 -10.68 13.51 21.59
N LEU A 289 -10.64 12.20 21.32
CA LEU A 289 -10.99 11.65 20.02
C LEU A 289 -12.47 11.92 19.68
N ASP A 290 -13.40 11.61 20.59
CA ASP A 290 -14.84 11.80 20.41
C ASP A 290 -15.18 13.25 20.07
N MET A 291 -14.69 14.21 20.88
CA MET A 291 -14.93 15.64 20.69
C MET A 291 -14.54 16.10 19.27
N HIS A 292 -13.43 15.62 18.72
CA HIS A 292 -12.96 16.03 17.40
C HIS A 292 -13.60 15.23 16.26
N LEU A 293 -13.80 13.92 16.45
CA LEU A 293 -14.39 13.04 15.44
C LEU A 293 -15.86 13.36 15.18
N VAL A 294 -16.63 13.76 16.19
CA VAL A 294 -18.03 14.21 16.02
C VAL A 294 -18.10 15.42 15.09
N VAL A 295 -17.22 16.40 15.27
CA VAL A 295 -17.17 17.61 14.41
C VAL A 295 -16.81 17.22 12.98
N LEU A 296 -15.81 16.36 12.79
CA LEU A 296 -15.39 15.87 11.47
C LEU A 296 -16.48 15.05 10.77
N ASN A 297 -17.18 14.18 11.50
CA ASN A 297 -18.27 13.37 10.98
C ASN A 297 -19.43 14.25 10.46
N SER A 298 -19.72 15.35 11.17
CA SER A 298 -20.75 16.32 10.74
C SER A 298 -20.32 17.16 9.52
N ALA A 299 -19.03 17.34 9.29
CA ALA A 299 -18.50 18.26 8.29
C ALA A 299 -18.02 17.56 7.00
N LEU A 300 -17.65 16.27 7.06
CA LEU A 300 -17.07 15.52 5.95
C LEU A 300 -18.07 14.56 5.29
N LEU A 301 -17.87 14.28 4.00
CA LEU A 301 -18.49 13.13 3.36
C LEU A 301 -18.02 11.84 4.06
N SER A 302 -18.89 10.84 4.18
CA SER A 302 -18.60 9.57 4.88
C SER A 302 -17.27 8.92 4.45
N VAL A 303 -16.97 8.90 3.15
CA VAL A 303 -15.71 8.33 2.64
C VAL A 303 -14.50 9.16 3.04
N ASN A 304 -14.64 10.48 3.13
CA ASN A 304 -13.56 11.35 3.62
C ASN A 304 -13.39 11.25 5.13
N PHE A 305 -14.50 11.14 5.87
CA PHE A 305 -14.46 10.88 7.31
C PHE A 305 -13.75 9.55 7.61
N ASN A 306 -14.03 8.48 6.87
CA ASN A 306 -13.33 7.20 7.01
C ASN A 306 -11.83 7.29 6.71
N ARG A 307 -11.41 8.11 5.73
CA ARG A 307 -9.98 8.38 5.49
C ARG A 307 -9.32 9.06 6.67
N VAL A 308 -10.02 10.03 7.28
CA VAL A 308 -9.55 10.72 8.48
C VAL A 308 -9.48 9.78 9.68
N LEU A 309 -10.49 8.93 9.88
CA LEU A 309 -10.48 7.90 10.93
C LEU A 309 -9.27 6.97 10.78
N GLN A 310 -8.98 6.50 9.56
CA GLN A 310 -7.85 5.63 9.28
C GLN A 310 -6.50 6.32 9.56
N ASP A 311 -6.34 7.59 9.15
CA ASP A 311 -5.12 8.36 9.44
C ASP A 311 -4.92 8.57 10.95
N ILE A 312 -5.98 8.91 11.68
CA ILE A 312 -5.92 9.07 13.15
C ILE A 312 -5.63 7.73 13.83
N TRP A 313 -6.20 6.63 13.35
CA TRP A 313 -5.91 5.28 13.85
C TRP A 313 -4.43 4.93 13.74
N GLU A 314 -3.80 5.19 12.60
CA GLU A 314 -2.36 5.00 12.41
C GLU A 314 -1.53 5.88 13.37
N VAL A 315 -1.95 7.13 13.61
CA VAL A 315 -1.30 8.00 14.60
C VAL A 315 -1.40 7.44 16.02
N VAL A 316 -2.58 6.93 16.41
CA VAL A 316 -2.80 6.33 17.73
C VAL A 316 -1.93 5.09 17.92
N LEU A 317 -1.88 4.19 16.93
CA LEU A 317 -1.02 3.01 16.94
C LEU A 317 0.47 3.37 17.03
N ALA A 318 0.90 4.39 16.28
CA ALA A 318 2.27 4.88 16.33
C ALA A 318 2.62 5.43 17.73
N GLU A 319 1.74 6.22 18.34
CA GLU A 319 2.00 6.74 19.69
C GLU A 319 1.95 5.66 20.76
N LEU A 320 1.11 4.63 20.61
CA LEU A 320 1.11 3.45 21.48
C LEU A 320 2.44 2.68 21.35
N SER A 321 2.91 2.44 20.12
CA SER A 321 4.22 1.84 19.86
C SER A 321 5.36 2.63 20.49
N ASN A 322 5.34 3.96 20.36
CA ASN A 322 6.36 4.84 20.95
C ASN A 322 6.43 4.72 22.49
N GLN A 323 5.32 4.46 23.17
CA GLN A 323 5.35 4.25 24.63
C GLN A 323 6.09 2.97 25.02
N MET A 324 6.05 1.95 24.17
CA MET A 324 6.71 0.68 24.43
C MET A 324 8.24 0.74 24.27
N ASP A 325 8.76 1.82 23.66
CA ASP A 325 10.20 2.06 23.54
C ASP A 325 10.85 2.45 24.89
N GLY A 326 12.19 2.47 24.94
CA GLY A 326 12.95 2.84 26.13
C GLY A 326 13.06 1.73 27.20
N ASN A 327 13.76 2.05 28.30
CA ASN A 327 14.07 1.07 29.35
C ASN A 327 12.79 0.56 30.05
N ALA A 328 12.69 -0.76 30.31
CA ALA A 328 11.54 -1.31 31.05
C ALA A 328 11.67 -1.19 32.57
N GLY A 329 12.87 -0.89 33.10
CA GLY A 329 13.08 -0.76 34.54
C GLY A 329 12.29 0.36 35.21
N ASP A 330 11.88 1.37 34.45
CA ASP A 330 11.10 2.51 34.95
C ASP A 330 9.58 2.32 34.77
N LYS A 331 9.14 1.26 34.10
CA LYS A 331 7.73 1.08 33.72
C LYS A 331 6.89 0.51 34.89
N PRO A 332 5.66 1.01 35.11
CA PRO A 332 4.72 0.44 36.08
C PRO A 332 4.44 -1.05 35.84
N ALA A 333 4.00 -1.78 36.89
CA ALA A 333 3.77 -3.22 36.77
C ALA A 333 2.65 -3.54 35.77
N MET A 334 1.59 -2.72 35.75
CA MET A 334 0.45 -2.89 34.84
C MET A 334 0.67 -2.25 33.46
N PHE A 335 1.87 -1.73 33.15
CA PHE A 335 2.10 -0.92 31.95
C PHE A 335 1.68 -1.63 30.64
N TYR A 336 2.18 -2.84 30.40
CA TYR A 336 1.91 -3.58 29.18
C TYR A 336 0.51 -4.17 29.13
N GLU A 337 -0.04 -4.58 30.28
CA GLU A 337 -1.42 -5.04 30.39
C GLU A 337 -2.41 -3.90 30.08
N ARG A 338 -2.14 -2.71 30.63
CA ARG A 338 -2.92 -1.50 30.35
C ARG A 338 -2.88 -1.10 28.89
N LEU A 339 -1.72 -1.13 28.24
CA LEU A 339 -1.63 -0.82 26.81
C LEU A 339 -2.38 -1.84 25.93
N HIS A 340 -2.37 -3.12 26.32
CA HIS A 340 -3.11 -4.16 25.62
C HIS A 340 -4.63 -3.99 25.78
N GLU A 341 -5.12 -3.79 27.01
CA GLU A 341 -6.53 -3.50 27.25
C GLU A 341 -6.97 -2.20 26.56
N ALA A 342 -6.11 -1.18 26.54
CA ALA A 342 -6.38 0.06 25.84
C ALA A 342 -6.47 -0.14 24.32
N LEU A 343 -5.63 -0.97 23.74
CA LEU A 343 -5.72 -1.34 22.32
C LEU A 343 -7.07 -1.97 22.00
N ASP A 344 -7.56 -2.90 22.83
CA ASP A 344 -8.87 -3.54 22.66
C ASP A 344 -10.03 -2.51 22.75
N LEU A 345 -9.93 -1.55 23.68
CA LEU A 345 -10.91 -0.47 23.81
C LEU A 345 -10.88 0.48 22.62
N LEU A 346 -9.69 0.80 22.09
CA LEU A 346 -9.54 1.65 20.91
C LEU A 346 -10.09 0.96 19.66
N VAL A 347 -9.87 -0.34 19.47
CA VAL A 347 -10.47 -1.10 18.37
C VAL A 347 -11.99 -1.00 18.41
N LYS A 348 -12.61 -1.17 19.59
CA LYS A 348 -14.06 -1.00 19.76
C LYS A 348 -14.51 0.42 19.45
N PHE A 349 -13.77 1.43 19.92
CA PHE A 349 -14.07 2.84 19.69
C PHE A 349 -14.04 3.22 18.21
N PHE A 350 -12.99 2.83 17.45
CA PHE A 350 -12.89 3.14 16.02
C PHE A 350 -13.81 2.28 15.15
N HIS A 351 -14.26 1.11 15.64
CA HIS A 351 -15.24 0.27 14.95
C HIS A 351 -16.66 0.82 15.07
N GLU A 352 -17.04 1.30 16.26
CA GLU A 352 -18.38 1.81 16.63
C GLU A 352 -19.52 0.98 16.00
N ASP A 353 -19.66 -0.28 16.39
CA ASP A 353 -20.75 -1.17 15.93
C ASP A 353 -21.05 -1.06 14.41
N GLU A 354 -20.01 -1.18 13.57
CA GLU A 354 -20.04 -1.08 12.10
C GLU A 354 -20.26 0.32 11.50
N LYS A 355 -20.41 1.38 12.30
CA LYS A 355 -20.51 2.76 11.78
C LYS A 355 -19.14 3.43 11.53
N GLY A 356 -18.07 2.86 12.08
CA GLY A 356 -16.70 3.32 11.92
C GLY A 356 -15.90 2.52 10.90
N LEU A 357 -14.64 2.22 11.25
CA LEU A 357 -13.75 1.41 10.40
C LEU A 357 -14.10 -0.08 10.50
N SER A 358 -13.98 -0.81 9.39
CA SER A 358 -14.14 -2.27 9.40
C SER A 358 -12.95 -2.93 10.10
N TYR A 359 -13.15 -4.16 10.61
CA TYR A 359 -12.06 -4.93 11.19
C TYR A 359 -10.91 -5.19 10.21
N GLU A 360 -11.19 -5.32 8.91
CA GLU A 360 -10.15 -5.47 7.89
C GLU A 360 -9.22 -4.26 7.81
N VAL A 361 -9.75 -3.05 8.02
CA VAL A 361 -8.96 -1.81 8.03
C VAL A 361 -8.26 -1.62 9.39
N LEU A 362 -8.92 -1.98 10.49
CA LEU A 362 -8.37 -1.83 11.84
C LEU A 362 -7.17 -2.75 12.09
N HIS A 363 -7.24 -4.00 11.63
CA HIS A 363 -6.15 -4.98 11.74
C HIS A 363 -5.09 -4.76 10.63
N CYS A 364 -4.65 -3.51 10.46
CA CYS A 364 -3.58 -3.16 9.54
C CYS A 364 -2.21 -3.66 10.04
N GLN A 365 -1.18 -3.58 9.20
CA GLN A 365 0.17 -4.03 9.57
C GLN A 365 0.71 -3.34 10.84
N SER A 366 0.41 -2.05 11.02
CA SER A 366 0.79 -1.29 12.22
C SER A 366 0.15 -1.88 13.48
N PHE A 367 -1.13 -2.29 13.40
CA PHE A 367 -1.83 -2.95 14.50
C PHE A 367 -1.17 -4.30 14.84
N LEU A 368 -0.93 -5.15 13.84
CA LEU A 368 -0.32 -6.47 14.03
C LEU A 368 1.07 -6.35 14.68
N ASN A 369 1.85 -5.34 14.29
CA ASN A 369 3.16 -5.08 14.90
C ASN A 369 3.03 -4.66 16.38
N VAL A 370 2.05 -3.81 16.70
CA VAL A 370 1.78 -3.37 18.07
C VAL A 370 1.29 -4.54 18.93
N GLU A 371 0.30 -5.30 18.45
CA GLU A 371 -0.24 -6.47 19.10
C GLU A 371 0.86 -7.50 19.37
N GLU A 372 1.65 -7.85 18.36
CA GLU A 372 2.74 -8.82 18.51
C GLU A 372 3.75 -8.37 19.58
N ARG A 373 4.11 -7.08 19.59
CA ARG A 373 5.02 -6.52 20.59
C ARG A 373 4.45 -6.57 22.00
N LEU A 374 3.15 -6.26 22.17
CA LEU A 374 2.47 -6.39 23.46
C LEU A 374 2.43 -7.86 23.93
N GLN A 375 2.18 -8.79 23.01
CA GLN A 375 2.22 -10.23 23.29
C GLN A 375 3.61 -10.69 23.74
N TYR A 376 4.68 -10.17 23.13
CA TYR A 376 6.05 -10.45 23.57
C TYR A 376 6.32 -9.98 24.99
N HIS A 377 5.80 -8.81 25.38
CA HIS A 377 5.96 -8.32 26.75
C HIS A 377 5.25 -9.19 27.79
N LYS A 378 4.14 -9.85 27.43
CA LYS A 378 3.42 -10.80 28.28
C LYS A 378 4.04 -12.21 28.33
N MET A 379 4.91 -12.55 27.38
CA MET A 379 5.43 -13.91 27.23
C MET A 379 6.62 -14.17 28.16
N ASP A 380 6.70 -15.36 28.77
CA ASP A 380 7.86 -15.70 29.62
C ASP A 380 9.17 -15.74 28.82
N THR A 381 10.29 -15.53 29.50
CA THR A 381 11.62 -15.43 28.88
C THR A 381 11.96 -16.68 28.07
N THR A 382 11.63 -17.86 28.59
CA THR A 382 11.86 -19.13 27.89
C THR A 382 11.10 -19.17 26.56
N PHE A 383 9.79 -18.89 26.57
CA PHE A 383 8.98 -18.90 25.34
C PHE A 383 9.40 -17.81 24.33
N LEU A 384 9.87 -16.65 24.80
CA LEU A 384 10.46 -15.63 23.92
C LEU A 384 11.73 -16.13 23.23
N ILE A 385 12.63 -16.77 23.97
CA ILE A 385 13.84 -17.38 23.42
C ILE A 385 13.48 -18.46 22.38
N ASP A 386 12.46 -19.27 22.67
CA ASP A 386 11.99 -20.31 21.76
C ASP A 386 11.45 -19.73 20.46
N ARG A 387 10.69 -18.63 20.54
CA ARG A 387 10.19 -17.91 19.37
C ARG A 387 11.31 -17.24 18.57
N PHE A 388 12.33 -16.70 19.24
CA PHE A 388 13.53 -16.20 18.57
C PHE A 388 14.21 -17.30 17.75
N TYR A 389 14.44 -18.48 18.34
CA TYR A 389 15.07 -19.58 17.62
C TYR A 389 14.20 -20.14 16.49
N ARG A 390 12.87 -20.16 16.65
CA ARG A 390 11.96 -20.48 15.55
C ARG A 390 12.14 -19.53 14.36
N GLN A 391 12.27 -18.23 14.61
CA GLN A 391 12.56 -17.24 13.55
C GLN A 391 13.92 -17.51 12.89
N ARG A 392 14.96 -17.85 13.67
CA ARG A 392 16.28 -18.21 13.13
C ARG A 392 16.26 -19.48 12.28
N LEU A 393 15.46 -20.48 12.65
CA LEU A 393 15.26 -21.67 11.81
C LEU A 393 14.55 -21.32 10.49
N GLN A 394 13.59 -20.39 10.53
CA GLN A 394 12.94 -19.91 9.31
C GLN A 394 13.92 -19.12 8.42
N ASP A 395 14.80 -18.31 9.00
CA ASP A 395 15.90 -17.65 8.28
C ASP A 395 16.79 -18.69 7.58
N GLN A 396 17.15 -19.79 8.27
CA GLN A 396 17.96 -20.87 7.70
C GLN A 396 17.32 -21.48 6.46
N LEU A 397 16.00 -21.76 6.50
CA LEU A 397 15.27 -22.36 5.37
C LEU A 397 15.21 -21.44 4.15
N ASN A 398 15.29 -20.12 4.36
CA ASN A 398 15.29 -19.12 3.30
C ASN A 398 16.71 -18.70 2.86
N THR A 399 17.76 -19.17 3.56
CA THR A 399 19.14 -18.75 3.29
C THR A 399 19.73 -19.49 2.12
N VAL A 400 20.19 -18.73 1.13
CA VAL A 400 20.88 -19.22 -0.07
C VAL A 400 22.35 -18.80 -0.14
N SER A 401 22.75 -17.82 0.67
CA SER A 401 24.13 -17.31 0.72
C SER A 401 24.99 -18.20 1.61
N SER A 402 26.24 -18.45 1.18
CA SER A 402 27.25 -19.20 1.92
C SER A 402 28.44 -18.33 2.32
N GLU A 403 28.18 -17.04 2.61
CA GLU A 403 29.23 -16.03 2.89
C GLU A 403 30.09 -16.36 4.13
N TYR A 404 29.58 -17.18 5.05
CA TYR A 404 30.28 -17.60 6.26
C TYR A 404 30.76 -19.06 6.22
N GLY A 405 30.60 -19.73 5.07
CA GLY A 405 30.86 -21.15 4.87
C GLY A 405 29.60 -22.01 4.93
N VAL A 406 29.78 -23.33 4.76
CA VAL A 406 28.70 -24.32 4.76
C VAL A 406 29.07 -25.49 5.65
N LEU A 407 28.18 -25.87 6.56
CA LEU A 407 28.31 -27.04 7.42
C LEU A 407 27.54 -28.22 6.81
N THR A 408 28.21 -29.36 6.66
CA THR A 408 27.60 -30.60 6.18
C THR A 408 27.33 -31.52 7.38
N VAL A 409 26.06 -31.86 7.58
CA VAL A 409 25.61 -32.71 8.69
C VAL A 409 24.70 -33.82 8.20
N ARG A 410 24.52 -34.83 9.04
CA ARG A 410 23.49 -35.86 8.89
C ARG A 410 22.85 -36.07 10.26
N ALA A 411 21.52 -36.12 10.32
CA ALA A 411 20.81 -36.42 11.56
C ALA A 411 19.68 -37.43 11.29
N TYR A 412 19.48 -38.34 12.24
CA TYR A 412 18.38 -39.30 12.21
C TYR A 412 18.01 -39.71 13.62
N LEU A 413 16.74 -40.06 13.82
CA LEU A 413 16.28 -40.67 15.07
C LEU A 413 16.26 -42.19 14.91
N ASN A 414 16.90 -42.90 15.83
CA ASN A 414 16.83 -44.35 15.92
C ASN A 414 16.34 -44.74 17.32
N HIS A 415 15.12 -45.29 17.40
CA HIS A 415 14.43 -45.49 18.67
C HIS A 415 14.36 -44.20 19.50
N ASP A 416 14.84 -44.21 20.75
CA ASP A 416 14.88 -43.05 21.65
C ASP A 416 16.25 -42.34 21.63
N SER A 417 16.92 -42.38 20.48
CA SER A 417 18.26 -41.84 20.32
C SER A 417 18.42 -41.03 19.03
N LEU A 418 18.68 -39.74 19.18
CA LEU A 418 18.98 -38.83 18.08
C LEU A 418 20.48 -38.87 17.80
N CYS A 419 20.82 -39.40 16.63
CA CYS A 419 22.19 -39.40 16.12
C CYS A 419 22.40 -38.15 15.25
N VAL A 420 23.45 -37.39 15.55
CA VAL A 420 23.87 -36.21 14.79
C VAL A 420 25.34 -36.39 14.38
N GLU A 421 25.57 -36.53 13.09
CA GLU A 421 26.90 -36.64 12.50
C GLU A 421 27.31 -35.28 11.90
N VAL A 422 28.41 -34.73 12.41
CA VAL A 422 29.05 -33.52 11.88
C VAL A 422 30.18 -33.97 10.96
N ILE A 423 29.99 -33.80 9.65
CA ILE A 423 30.86 -34.41 8.63
C ILE A 423 32.02 -33.46 8.32
N ASN A 424 31.70 -32.28 7.78
CA ASN A 424 32.70 -31.26 7.45
C ASN A 424 32.09 -29.87 7.47
N ALA A 425 32.95 -28.85 7.43
CA ALA A 425 32.58 -27.54 6.94
C ALA A 425 33.49 -27.15 5.78
N ARG A 426 33.01 -26.25 4.93
CA ARG A 426 33.78 -25.67 3.82
C ARG A 426 33.66 -24.16 3.78
N ASP A 427 34.69 -23.52 3.25
CA ASP A 427 34.77 -22.07 3.07
C ASP A 427 34.44 -21.28 4.35
N VAL A 428 34.84 -21.82 5.52
CA VAL A 428 34.70 -21.12 6.80
C VAL A 428 35.50 -19.82 6.73
N ILE A 429 34.99 -18.75 7.35
CA ILE A 429 35.68 -17.46 7.34
C ILE A 429 37.04 -17.54 8.08
N PRO A 430 38.08 -16.87 7.55
CA PRO A 430 39.36 -16.76 8.24
C PRO A 430 39.22 -15.78 9.41
N LEU A 431 39.46 -16.27 10.62
CA LEU A 431 39.36 -15.49 11.86
C LEU A 431 40.76 -15.19 12.44
N ASP A 432 41.75 -16.05 12.17
CA ASP A 432 43.12 -15.80 12.58
C ASP A 432 43.86 -14.78 11.68
N PRO A 433 44.85 -14.05 12.24
CA PRO A 433 45.78 -13.22 11.45
C PRO A 433 46.57 -13.98 10.38
N ASN A 434 46.65 -15.31 10.50
CA ASN A 434 47.36 -16.18 9.57
C ASN A 434 46.54 -16.49 8.29
N GLY A 435 45.28 -16.04 8.21
CA GLY A 435 44.38 -16.27 7.08
C GLY A 435 43.67 -17.64 7.10
N TYR A 436 43.73 -18.37 8.21
CA TYR A 436 43.03 -19.62 8.48
C TYR A 436 42.17 -19.47 9.75
N SER A 437 41.61 -20.59 10.22
CA SER A 437 40.94 -20.72 11.52
C SER A 437 41.27 -22.12 12.08
N ASP A 438 41.04 -22.32 13.36
CA ASP A 438 41.04 -23.56 14.12
C ASP A 438 39.58 -23.98 14.48
N PRO A 439 38.71 -24.30 13.49
CA PRO A 439 37.29 -24.49 13.72
C PRO A 439 36.92 -25.73 14.56
N PHE A 440 35.90 -25.58 15.39
CA PHE A 440 35.13 -26.65 16.02
C PHE A 440 33.63 -26.31 16.05
N VAL A 441 32.78 -27.31 16.24
CA VAL A 441 31.32 -27.16 16.22
C VAL A 441 30.74 -27.52 17.57
N ILE A 442 29.93 -26.63 18.14
CA ILE A 442 29.10 -26.88 19.32
C ILE A 442 27.71 -27.31 18.83
N ILE A 443 27.20 -28.41 19.38
CA ILE A 443 25.90 -29.00 19.06
C ILE A 443 24.98 -28.86 20.27
N GLU A 444 23.84 -28.22 20.08
CA GLU A 444 22.85 -27.95 21.12
C GLU A 444 21.43 -28.31 20.63
N LEU A 445 20.63 -28.99 21.46
CA LEU A 445 19.22 -29.25 21.17
C LEU A 445 18.33 -28.13 21.72
N LEU A 446 17.47 -27.61 20.85
CA LEU A 446 16.51 -26.56 21.17
C LEU A 446 15.10 -27.05 20.85
N PRO A 447 14.08 -26.62 21.62
CA PRO A 447 14.16 -25.69 22.74
C PRO A 447 14.70 -26.33 24.04
N ARG A 448 15.48 -25.58 24.85
CA ARG A 448 16.07 -26.11 26.09
C ARG A 448 15.04 -26.67 27.08
N ARG A 449 13.83 -26.09 27.15
CA ARG A 449 12.72 -26.58 28.00
C ARG A 449 12.23 -27.99 27.62
N ILE A 450 12.42 -28.39 26.36
CA ILE A 450 12.03 -29.72 25.85
C ILE A 450 13.19 -30.70 26.05
N PHE A 451 14.42 -30.23 25.92
CA PHE A 451 15.65 -31.02 25.94
C PHE A 451 16.52 -30.74 27.19
N GLU A 452 15.90 -30.52 28.35
CA GLU A 452 16.58 -30.04 29.57
C GLU A 452 17.71 -30.98 30.04
N HIS A 453 17.60 -32.27 29.72
CA HIS A 453 18.59 -33.29 30.09
C HIS A 453 19.69 -33.52 29.04
N CYS A 454 19.60 -32.86 27.88
CA CYS A 454 20.57 -32.98 26.80
C CYS A 454 21.63 -31.87 26.96
N ALA A 455 22.82 -32.25 27.43
CA ALA A 455 23.95 -31.33 27.50
C ALA A 455 24.47 -30.98 26.09
N GLU A 456 25.02 -29.78 25.92
CA GLU A 456 25.72 -29.41 24.69
C GLU A 456 26.97 -30.30 24.48
N GLN A 457 27.24 -30.66 23.24
CA GLN A 457 28.40 -31.48 22.83
C GLN A 457 29.26 -30.69 21.83
N HIS A 458 30.52 -31.09 21.64
CA HIS A 458 31.43 -30.39 20.74
C HIS A 458 32.33 -31.35 19.95
N THR A 459 32.69 -30.96 18.74
CA THR A 459 33.71 -31.66 17.93
C THR A 459 35.13 -31.35 18.42
N ASN A 460 36.08 -32.15 17.95
CA ASN A 460 37.50 -31.82 18.09
C ASN A 460 37.88 -30.61 17.22
N VAL A 461 38.77 -29.78 17.76
CA VAL A 461 39.35 -28.63 17.05
C VAL A 461 40.20 -29.10 15.87
N LYS A 462 39.94 -28.55 14.68
CA LYS A 462 40.73 -28.85 13.47
C LYS A 462 41.62 -27.66 13.15
N LYS A 463 42.93 -27.85 13.23
CA LYS A 463 43.88 -26.73 13.17
C LYS A 463 44.13 -26.22 11.75
N LYS A 464 44.25 -24.90 11.62
CA LYS A 464 44.73 -24.16 10.45
C LYS A 464 44.04 -24.59 9.17
N THR A 465 42.71 -24.57 9.15
CA THR A 465 41.91 -24.98 8.00
C THR A 465 40.60 -24.21 7.91
N LEU A 466 40.22 -23.82 6.69
CA LEU A 466 38.89 -23.28 6.39
C LEU A 466 37.93 -24.37 5.86
N ASN A 467 38.44 -25.60 5.72
CA ASN A 467 37.70 -26.76 5.22
C ASN A 467 37.90 -27.95 6.19
N PRO A 468 37.43 -27.86 7.44
CA PRO A 468 37.63 -28.91 8.43
C PRO A 468 36.85 -30.17 8.08
N MET A 469 37.51 -31.32 8.17
CA MET A 469 36.88 -32.64 8.21
C MET A 469 36.74 -33.08 9.67
N PHE A 470 35.51 -33.13 10.15
CA PHE A 470 35.19 -33.55 11.52
C PHE A 470 35.02 -35.06 11.57
N ASP A 471 34.07 -35.59 10.80
CA ASP A 471 33.66 -37.00 10.77
C ASP A 471 33.35 -37.54 12.18
N GLU A 472 32.60 -36.75 12.97
CA GLU A 472 32.28 -37.03 14.37
C GLU A 472 30.78 -37.24 14.56
N CYS A 473 30.40 -38.25 15.34
CA CYS A 473 29.01 -38.63 15.59
C CYS A 473 28.64 -38.43 17.06
N PHE A 474 27.48 -37.84 17.28
CA PHE A 474 26.94 -37.43 18.56
C PHE A 474 25.59 -38.09 18.80
N GLU A 475 25.33 -38.48 20.04
CA GLU A 475 24.13 -39.21 20.41
C GLU A 475 23.43 -38.51 21.58
N PHE A 476 22.12 -38.27 21.42
CA PHE A 476 21.27 -37.65 22.43
C PHE A 476 20.07 -38.54 22.73
N SER A 477 19.86 -38.88 24.00
CA SER A 477 18.67 -39.62 24.43
C SER A 477 17.44 -38.71 24.39
N VAL A 478 16.56 -38.94 23.43
CA VAL A 478 15.35 -38.13 23.19
C VAL A 478 14.21 -39.01 22.69
N SER A 479 12.98 -38.68 23.09
CA SER A 479 11.78 -39.33 22.57
C SER A 479 11.37 -38.76 21.21
N VAL A 480 10.64 -39.56 20.43
CA VAL A 480 10.09 -39.10 19.16
C VAL A 480 9.10 -37.94 19.35
N GLU A 481 8.35 -37.91 20.44
CA GLU A 481 7.42 -36.81 20.77
C GLU A 481 8.17 -35.48 20.96
N GLN A 482 9.34 -35.50 21.61
CA GLN A 482 10.19 -34.31 21.75
C GLN A 482 10.67 -33.81 20.39
N CYS A 483 11.12 -34.70 19.50
CA CYS A 483 11.55 -34.36 18.15
C CYS A 483 10.41 -33.87 17.24
N ARG A 484 9.17 -34.31 17.48
CA ARG A 484 7.97 -33.89 16.74
C ARG A 484 7.43 -32.52 17.17
N SER A 485 7.92 -31.95 18.27
CA SER A 485 7.53 -30.60 18.66
C SER A 485 7.81 -29.62 17.51
N PRO A 486 6.88 -28.70 17.18
CA PRO A 486 7.03 -27.79 16.04
C PRO A 486 8.33 -26.96 16.04
N ASP A 487 8.91 -26.77 17.22
CA ASP A 487 10.09 -25.92 17.44
C ASP A 487 11.37 -26.70 17.65
N ALA A 488 11.30 -28.04 17.63
CA ALA A 488 12.43 -28.91 17.89
C ALA A 488 13.48 -28.78 16.78
N MET A 489 14.71 -28.47 17.16
CA MET A 489 15.83 -28.25 16.24
C MET A 489 17.18 -28.55 16.89
N VAL A 490 18.18 -28.76 16.04
CA VAL A 490 19.60 -28.74 16.41
C VAL A 490 20.18 -27.40 16.03
N LEU A 491 20.83 -26.73 16.98
CA LEU A 491 21.68 -25.57 16.75
C LEU A 491 23.13 -26.02 16.65
N PHE A 492 23.77 -25.70 15.54
CA PHE A 492 25.20 -25.84 15.33
C PHE A 492 25.84 -24.46 15.44
N THR A 493 26.80 -24.29 16.35
CA THR A 493 27.60 -23.06 16.46
C THR A 493 29.04 -23.39 16.09
N VAL A 494 29.52 -22.87 14.96
CA VAL A 494 30.91 -22.99 14.53
C VAL A 494 31.71 -21.86 15.17
N MET A 495 32.75 -22.24 15.91
CA MET A 495 33.63 -21.34 16.64
C MET A 495 35.08 -21.58 16.18
N ASP A 496 35.89 -20.55 16.27
CA ASP A 496 37.34 -20.62 16.11
C ASP A 496 38.03 -20.73 17.47
N HIS A 497 38.93 -21.70 17.62
CA HIS A 497 39.60 -21.94 18.90
C HIS A 497 40.86 -21.10 19.06
N ASP A 498 40.83 -20.20 20.03
CA ASP A 498 41.97 -19.38 20.41
C ASP A 498 42.65 -19.87 21.69
N VAL A 499 43.99 -19.94 21.66
CA VAL A 499 44.79 -20.36 22.82
C VAL A 499 44.99 -19.23 23.84
N LEU A 500 45.06 -17.98 23.37
CA LEU A 500 45.39 -16.81 24.19
C LEU A 500 44.21 -15.83 24.38
N THR A 501 43.19 -15.92 23.54
CA THR A 501 42.01 -15.06 23.50
C THR A 501 40.73 -15.88 23.67
N ALA A 502 39.57 -15.21 23.72
CA ALA A 502 38.29 -15.91 23.70
C ALA A 502 37.99 -16.40 22.29
N ASN A 503 37.42 -17.60 22.16
CA ASN A 503 37.04 -18.18 20.87
C ASN A 503 36.15 -17.23 20.04
N ASP A 504 36.46 -17.10 18.76
CA ASP A 504 35.72 -16.24 17.83
C ASP A 504 34.56 -16.97 17.16
N PHE A 505 33.47 -16.25 16.90
CA PHE A 505 32.27 -16.81 16.29
C PHE A 505 32.42 -16.85 14.76
N ALA A 506 32.44 -18.06 14.19
CA ALA A 506 32.52 -18.23 12.74
C ALA A 506 31.14 -18.22 12.06
N GLY A 507 30.13 -18.83 12.70
CA GLY A 507 28.76 -18.84 12.20
C GLY A 507 27.87 -19.85 12.92
N GLU A 508 26.56 -19.76 12.70
CA GLU A 508 25.59 -20.73 13.22
C GLU A 508 24.72 -21.32 12.12
N ALA A 509 24.22 -22.54 12.35
CA ALA A 509 23.28 -23.21 11.47
C ALA A 509 22.21 -23.95 12.27
N PHE A 510 21.03 -24.12 11.68
CA PHE A 510 19.87 -24.74 12.33
C PHE A 510 19.33 -25.91 11.52
N LEU A 511 18.93 -27.00 12.18
CA LEU A 511 18.28 -28.15 11.55
C LEU A 511 17.01 -28.50 12.30
N GLY A 512 15.84 -28.38 11.65
CA GLY A 512 14.57 -28.81 12.23
C GLY A 512 14.52 -30.33 12.41
N LEU A 513 14.05 -30.80 13.57
CA LEU A 513 13.97 -32.22 13.90
C LEU A 513 12.70 -32.90 13.36
N SER A 514 11.64 -32.15 13.07
CA SER A 514 10.36 -32.71 12.62
C SER A 514 10.42 -33.42 11.26
N THR A 515 11.45 -33.12 10.45
CA THR A 515 11.60 -33.63 9.08
C THR A 515 12.75 -34.62 8.91
N ILE A 516 13.46 -34.98 9.98
CA ILE A 516 14.58 -35.93 9.87
C ILE A 516 14.08 -37.39 9.77
N PRO A 517 14.85 -38.27 9.11
CA PRO A 517 14.56 -39.71 9.08
C PRO A 517 14.40 -40.30 10.49
N GLY A 518 13.40 -41.15 10.68
CA GLY A 518 13.05 -41.76 11.98
C GLY A 518 12.04 -40.97 12.82
N VAL A 519 11.91 -39.66 12.58
CA VAL A 519 10.85 -38.82 13.19
C VAL A 519 9.60 -38.79 12.31
N THR A 520 9.81 -38.62 11.00
CA THR A 520 8.74 -38.63 9.97
C THR A 520 8.14 -40.01 9.77
N ASP A 521 8.98 -41.05 9.78
CA ASP A 521 8.64 -42.43 9.43
C ASP A 521 9.04 -43.40 10.54
N THR A 522 8.28 -43.41 11.64
CA THR A 522 8.60 -44.21 12.86
C THR A 522 8.62 -45.72 12.66
N ASN A 523 8.19 -46.24 11.50
CA ASN A 523 8.09 -47.67 11.22
C ASN A 523 9.20 -48.21 10.30
N ALA A 524 10.12 -47.37 9.82
CA ALA A 524 11.27 -47.81 9.04
C ALA A 524 12.47 -47.98 9.97
N SER A 525 12.94 -49.22 10.20
CA SER A 525 14.29 -49.37 10.76
C SER A 525 15.27 -48.79 9.75
N ILE A 526 16.10 -47.85 10.19
CA ILE A 526 17.08 -47.20 9.34
C ILE A 526 18.27 -48.17 9.19
N ASP A 527 18.10 -49.25 8.45
CA ASP A 527 19.12 -50.32 8.36
C ASP A 527 20.36 -49.89 7.55
N ASN A 528 20.31 -48.75 6.86
CA ASN A 528 21.41 -48.21 6.05
C ASN A 528 21.71 -46.73 6.35
N PHE A 529 22.23 -46.46 7.54
CA PHE A 529 22.59 -45.13 8.03
C PHE A 529 23.56 -44.36 7.11
N HIS A 530 24.54 -45.04 6.51
CA HIS A 530 25.52 -44.43 5.60
C HIS A 530 24.94 -44.02 4.24
N GLY A 531 23.74 -44.52 3.88
CA GLY A 531 23.02 -44.15 2.67
C GLY A 531 22.13 -42.91 2.82
N LEU A 532 21.98 -42.37 4.02
CA LEU A 532 21.18 -41.17 4.26
C LEU A 532 21.84 -39.94 3.63
N LYS A 533 21.02 -39.11 2.97
CA LYS A 533 21.49 -37.89 2.32
C LYS A 533 22.05 -36.92 3.36
N HIS A 534 23.20 -36.33 3.05
CA HIS A 534 23.75 -35.23 3.86
C HIS A 534 22.91 -33.96 3.65
N THR A 535 22.80 -33.17 4.71
CA THR A 535 22.22 -31.84 4.68
C THR A 535 23.33 -30.82 4.72
N GLU A 536 23.34 -29.93 3.73
CA GLU A 536 24.25 -28.79 3.69
C GLU A 536 23.52 -27.57 4.28
N LEU A 537 24.08 -26.99 5.32
CA LEU A 537 23.52 -25.85 6.04
C LEU A 537 24.46 -24.66 5.88
N PRO A 538 24.07 -23.64 5.09
CA PRO A 538 24.83 -22.40 5.03
C PRO A 538 24.94 -21.78 6.42
N LEU A 539 26.15 -21.39 6.81
CA LEU A 539 26.39 -20.70 8.08
C LEU A 539 25.86 -19.27 8.02
N MET A 540 25.24 -18.83 9.10
CA MET A 540 24.61 -17.52 9.21
C MET A 540 25.20 -16.72 10.36
N HIS A 541 25.25 -15.40 10.19
CA HIS A 541 25.41 -14.45 11.28
C HIS A 541 24.07 -13.78 11.56
N GLN A 542 23.90 -13.25 12.77
CA GLN A 542 22.74 -12.40 13.05
C GLN A 542 22.97 -11.02 12.40
N LYS A 543 22.01 -10.55 11.59
CA LYS A 543 22.09 -9.26 10.88
C LYS A 543 21.21 -8.19 11.53
N ASN A 544 20.12 -8.59 12.17
CA ASN A 544 19.16 -7.64 12.75
C ASN A 544 19.55 -7.23 14.17
N ARG A 545 20.31 -6.14 14.31
CA ARG A 545 20.68 -5.56 15.62
C ARG A 545 19.49 -5.02 16.42
N ASN A 546 18.38 -4.72 15.75
CA ASN A 546 17.16 -4.18 16.35
C ASN A 546 16.04 -5.24 16.42
N HIS A 547 16.41 -6.51 16.62
CA HIS A 547 15.45 -7.59 16.69
C HIS A 547 14.46 -7.39 17.86
N PRO A 548 13.12 -7.37 17.63
CA PRO A 548 12.13 -7.04 18.66
C PRO A 548 12.24 -7.89 19.93
N ILE A 549 12.42 -9.21 19.79
CA ILE A 549 12.57 -10.12 20.94
C ILE A 549 13.84 -9.81 21.74
N LEU A 550 14.98 -9.50 21.09
CA LEU A 550 16.21 -9.17 21.79
C LEU A 550 16.08 -7.85 22.56
N GLN A 551 15.44 -6.84 21.96
CA GLN A 551 15.17 -5.56 22.63
C GLN A 551 14.28 -5.76 23.87
N ILE A 552 13.29 -6.65 23.81
CA ILE A 552 12.43 -6.94 24.96
C ILE A 552 13.20 -7.67 26.05
N LEU A 553 13.98 -8.70 25.70
CA LEU A 553 14.81 -9.44 26.64
C LEU A 553 15.86 -8.53 27.31
N GLU A 554 16.42 -7.57 26.58
CA GLU A 554 17.34 -6.54 27.12
C GLU A 554 16.72 -5.71 28.24
N THR A 555 15.41 -5.52 28.19
CA THR A 555 14.71 -4.70 29.18
C THR A 555 14.40 -5.46 30.48
N ARG A 556 14.58 -6.79 30.52
CA ARG A 556 14.32 -7.63 31.71
C ARG A 556 15.50 -7.64 32.68
N VAL A 557 15.81 -6.49 33.27
CA VAL A 557 17.01 -6.26 34.11
C VAL A 557 17.10 -7.21 35.33
N GLY A 558 15.98 -7.72 35.84
CA GLY A 558 15.93 -8.70 36.92
C GLY A 558 16.04 -10.17 36.49
N ASP A 559 16.02 -10.45 35.19
CA ASP A 559 16.03 -11.79 34.64
C ASP A 559 17.42 -12.13 34.07
N LYS A 560 18.18 -12.90 34.85
CA LYS A 560 19.53 -13.32 34.47
C LYS A 560 19.53 -14.15 33.16
N MET A 561 18.52 -14.98 32.94
CA MET A 561 18.42 -15.80 31.73
C MET A 561 18.26 -14.91 30.49
N ALA A 562 17.39 -13.91 30.56
CA ALA A 562 17.18 -12.96 29.47
C ALA A 562 18.46 -12.17 29.15
N LEU A 563 19.14 -11.65 30.18
CA LEU A 563 20.35 -10.86 30.00
C LEU A 563 21.53 -11.67 29.47
N ASP A 564 21.75 -12.88 30.00
CA ASP A 564 22.82 -13.78 29.53
C ASP A 564 22.56 -14.21 28.08
N PHE A 565 21.31 -14.49 27.73
CA PHE A 565 20.91 -14.81 26.37
C PHE A 565 21.23 -13.67 25.39
N VAL A 566 20.77 -12.46 25.70
CA VAL A 566 21.06 -11.26 24.88
C VAL A 566 22.55 -11.06 24.72
N LYS A 567 23.32 -11.16 25.81
CA LYS A 567 24.77 -10.99 25.78
C LYS A 567 25.43 -11.99 24.83
N LYS A 568 24.99 -13.26 24.86
CA LYS A 568 25.45 -14.31 23.94
C LYS A 568 25.08 -13.99 22.49
N GLN A 569 23.85 -13.53 22.23
CA GLN A 569 23.40 -13.16 20.87
C GLN A 569 24.15 -11.94 20.33
N LYS A 570 24.48 -10.96 21.18
CA LYS A 570 25.26 -9.76 20.79
C LYS A 570 26.65 -10.09 20.25
N GLN A 571 27.25 -11.20 20.70
CA GLN A 571 28.54 -11.68 20.21
C GLN A 571 28.46 -12.34 18.82
N ARG A 572 27.24 -12.65 18.33
CA ARG A 572 26.98 -13.34 17.06
C ARG A 572 26.56 -12.40 15.93
N PHE A 573 26.58 -11.09 16.18
CA PHE A 573 26.32 -10.10 15.13
C PHE A 573 27.50 -10.04 14.17
N ALA A 574 27.21 -9.91 12.88
CA ALA A 574 28.25 -9.63 11.89
C ALA A 574 29.05 -8.37 12.28
N SER A 575 30.36 -8.49 12.27
CA SER A 575 31.29 -7.36 12.31
C SER A 575 31.10 -6.55 11.03
N THR A 576 30.67 -5.29 11.20
CA THR A 576 30.49 -4.31 10.11
C THR A 576 31.80 -3.88 9.49
#